data_AF-A0A2W5ZEC5-F1
#
_entry.id   AF-A0A2W5ZEC5-F1
#
_cell.length_a   1.000
_cell.length_b   1.000
_cell.length_c   1.000
_cell.angle_alpha   90.00
_cell.angle_beta   90.00
_cell.angle_gamma   90.00
#
_symmetry.space_group_name_H-M   'P 1'
#
loop_
_entity.id
_entity.type
_entity.pdbx_description
1 polymer ?
#
loop_
_entity_poly.entity_id
_entity_poly.type
_entity_poly.pdbx_seq_one_letter_code
_entity_poly.pdbx_strand_id
1 'polypeptide(L)' 'MSALRFYEEVGLLQPSHRVGGRRRYENGSLRRLAIIGLFQDAGFTLSEIARLLNGGAPQRRHFRELAEHKAD' A
#
# COMPACT_ATOMS: atom_id res chain seq x y z
N MET A 1 -8.77 7.03 13.20
CA MET A 1 -7.38 6.68 12.78
C MET A 1 -7.12 7.35 11.43
N SER A 2 -5.95 7.98 11.19
CA SER A 2 -5.68 8.59 9.87
C SER A 2 -5.19 7.55 8.86
N ALA A 3 -5.47 7.76 7.57
CA ALA A 3 -4.99 6.88 6.49
C ALA A 3 -3.47 6.65 6.54
N LEU A 4 -2.71 7.70 6.85
CA LEU A 4 -1.26 7.62 7.06
C LEU A 4 -0.85 6.68 8.20
N ARG A 5 -1.55 6.70 9.34
CA ARG A 5 -1.26 5.74 10.43
C ARG A 5 -1.61 4.31 10.04
N PHE A 6 -2.70 4.12 9.30
CA PHE A 6 -3.08 2.80 8.81
C PHE A 6 -2.01 2.26 7.85
N TYR A 7 -1.53 3.09 6.90
CA TYR A 7 -0.47 2.70 5.97
C TYR A 7 0.82 2.32 6.69
N GLU A 8 1.17 3.02 7.78
CA GLU A 8 2.31 2.64 8.61
C GLU A 8 2.11 1.27 9.28
N GLU A 9 0.95 1.06 9.90
CA GLU A 9 0.62 -0.17 10.62
C GLU A 9 0.61 -1.40 9.72
N VAL A 10 0.06 -1.29 8.51
CA VAL A 10 0.03 -2.40 7.54
C VAL A 10 1.30 -2.49 6.69
N GLY A 11 2.35 -1.72 7.02
CA GLY A 11 3.65 -1.76 6.33
C GLY A 11 3.61 -1.20 4.90
N LEU A 12 2.57 -0.47 4.53
CA LEU A 12 2.46 0.19 3.23
C LEU A 12 3.36 1.43 3.15
N LEU A 13 3.53 2.15 4.24
CA LEU A 13 4.47 3.27 4.36
C LEU A 13 5.38 3.07 5.58
N GLN A 14 6.61 3.53 5.48
CA GLN A 14 7.53 3.62 6.61
C GLN A 14 8.05 5.06 6.62
N PRO A 15 7.92 5.81 7.73
CA PRO A 15 8.57 7.10 7.83
C PRO A 15 10.08 6.90 7.85
N SER A 16 10.83 7.66 7.05
CA SER A 16 12.29 7.53 7.01
C SER A 16 12.92 8.07 8.28
N HIS A 17 12.32 9.11 8.88
CA HIS A 17 12.72 9.67 10.15
C HIS A 17 11.65 10.62 10.71
N ARG A 18 11.82 11.03 11.98
CA ARG A 18 11.03 12.08 12.63
C ARG A 18 11.87 13.33 12.84
N VAL A 19 11.38 14.50 12.41
CA VAL A 19 12.01 15.81 12.69
C VAL A 19 11.02 16.66 13.45
N GLY A 20 11.38 17.12 14.65
CA GLY A 20 10.52 18.01 15.46
C GLY A 20 9.12 17.44 15.71
N GLY A 21 9.00 16.13 15.96
CA GLY A 21 7.73 15.44 16.19
C GLY A 21 6.89 15.16 14.94
N ARG A 22 7.33 15.57 13.76
CA ARG A 22 6.64 15.33 12.47
C ARG A 22 7.31 14.21 11.70
N ARG A 23 6.50 13.36 11.05
CA ARG A 23 6.95 12.27 10.18
C ARG A 23 7.45 12.85 8.85
N ARG A 24 8.62 12.42 8.40
CA ARG A 24 9.13 12.70 7.05
C ARG A 24 9.13 11.42 6.22
N TYR A 25 8.81 11.59 4.94
CA TYR A 25 8.68 10.55 3.95
C TYR A 25 9.60 10.88 2.78
N GLU A 26 10.25 9.87 2.22
CA GLU A 26 11.14 10.04 1.07
C GLU A 26 10.36 9.95 -0.24
N ASN A 27 11.01 10.29 -1.36
CA ASN A 27 10.40 10.23 -2.70
C ASN A 27 9.81 8.85 -3.03
N GLY A 28 10.40 7.77 -2.49
CA GLY A 28 9.85 6.41 -2.62
C GLY A 28 8.43 6.27 -2.06
N SER A 29 8.08 7.05 -1.02
CA SER A 29 6.74 7.07 -0.43
C SER A 29 5.70 7.70 -1.36
N LEU A 30 6.08 8.70 -2.16
CA LEU A 30 5.17 9.29 -3.15
C LEU A 30 4.82 8.28 -4.24
N ARG A 31 5.83 7.55 -4.76
CA ARG A 31 5.60 6.47 -5.73
C ARG A 31 4.71 5.38 -5.15
N ARG A 32 4.92 5.01 -3.87
CA ARG A 32 4.08 4.05 -3.16
C ARG A 32 2.63 4.52 -3.05
N LEU A 33 2.42 5.78 -2.67
CA LEU A 33 1.08 6.38 -2.60
C LEU A 33 0.36 6.41 -3.94
N ALA A 34 1.08 6.71 -5.03
CA ALA A 34 0.50 6.66 -6.38
C ALA A 34 0.03 5.23 -6.76
N ILE A 35 0.82 4.21 -6.41
CA ILE A 35 0.43 2.80 -6.62
C ILE A 35 -0.80 2.43 -5.77
N ILE A 36 -0.82 2.84 -4.50
CA ILE A 36 -1.98 2.62 -3.63
C ILE A 36 -3.23 3.26 -4.24
N GLY A 37 -3.13 4.51 -4.71
CA GLY A 37 -4.23 5.22 -5.39
C GLY A 37 -4.75 4.46 -6.61
N LEU A 38 -3.86 3.99 -7.49
CA LEU A 38 -4.24 3.21 -8.67
C LEU A 38 -5.04 1.95 -8.31
N PHE A 39 -4.63 1.22 -7.28
CA PHE A 39 -5.38 0.05 -6.84
C PHE A 39 -6.71 0.41 -6.17
N GLN A 40 -6.77 1.52 -5.43
CA GLN A 40 -8.05 1.99 -4.87
C GLN A 40 -9.04 2.38 -5.98
N ASP A 41 -8.56 3.05 -7.04
CA ASP A 41 -9.37 3.39 -8.22
C ASP A 41 -9.86 2.13 -8.96
N ALA A 42 -9.07 1.05 -8.92
CA ALA A 42 -9.45 -0.27 -9.42
C ALA A 42 -10.32 -1.10 -8.44
N GLY A 43 -10.83 -0.50 -7.36
CA GLY A 43 -11.76 -1.16 -6.42
C GLY A 43 -11.12 -2.08 -5.38
N PHE A 44 -9.80 -1.98 -5.16
CA PHE A 44 -9.13 -2.72 -4.10
C PHE A 44 -9.23 -2.01 -2.75
N THR A 45 -9.44 -2.80 -1.71
CA THR A 45 -9.35 -2.35 -0.32
C THR A 45 -7.89 -2.17 0.09
N LEU A 46 -7.63 -1.30 1.06
CA LEU A 46 -6.27 -1.08 1.56
C LEU A 46 -5.63 -2.35 2.16
N SER A 47 -6.43 -3.24 2.73
CA SER A 47 -5.98 -4.53 3.24
C SER A 47 -5.51 -5.46 2.12
N GLU A 48 -6.22 -5.49 0.99
CA GLU A 48 -5.80 -6.23 -0.20
C GLU A 48 -4.52 -5.65 -0.80
N ILE A 49 -4.44 -4.31 -0.88
CA ILE A 49 -3.26 -3.59 -1.37
C ILE A 49 -2.04 -3.88 -0.49
N ALA A 50 -2.20 -3.89 0.83
CA ALA A 50 -1.12 -4.26 1.76
C ALA A 50 -0.61 -5.69 1.51
N ARG A 51 -1.53 -6.65 1.32
CA ARG A 51 -1.15 -8.04 1.02
C ARG A 51 -0.47 -8.18 -0.35
N LEU A 52 -0.92 -7.43 -1.36
CA LEU A 52 -0.29 -7.36 -2.69
C LEU A 52 1.15 -6.85 -2.60
N LEU A 53 1.31 -5.71 -1.95
CA LEU A 53 2.56 -4.96 -1.96
C LEU A 53 3.59 -5.46 -0.94
N ASN A 54 3.16 -6.24 0.07
CA ASN A 54 4.03 -6.84 1.07
C ASN A 54 4.14 -8.37 0.93
N GLY A 55 3.40 -8.99 0.00
CA GLY A 55 3.38 -10.43 -0.22
C GLY A 55 4.63 -10.98 -0.94
N GLY A 56 5.08 -12.15 -0.50
CA GLY A 56 6.05 -12.97 -1.21
C GLY A 56 5.46 -13.58 -2.49
N ALA A 57 6.30 -14.23 -3.30
CA ALA A 57 5.89 -14.80 -4.59
C ALA A 57 4.60 -15.66 -4.57
N PRO A 58 4.31 -16.48 -3.53
CA PRO A 58 3.05 -17.22 -3.43
C PRO A 58 1.82 -16.32 -3.24
N GLN A 59 1.92 -15.29 -2.38
CA GLN A 59 0.82 -14.33 -2.18
C GLN A 59 0.55 -13.53 -3.46
N ARG A 60 1.59 -13.17 -4.22
CA ARG A 60 1.41 -12.44 -5.48
C ARG A 60 0.63 -13.22 -6.55
N ARG A 61 0.71 -14.55 -6.57
CA ARG A 61 -0.05 -15.39 -7.53
C ARG A 61 -1.54 -15.40 -7.20
N HIS A 62 -1.90 -15.72 -5.96
CA HIS A 62 -3.29 -15.71 -5.52
C HIS A 62 -3.94 -14.34 -5.70
N PHE A 63 -3.17 -13.27 -5.52
CA PHE A 63 -3.64 -11.93 -5.77
C PHE A 63 -3.79 -11.55 -7.25
N ARG A 64 -3.04 -12.19 -8.16
CA ARG A 64 -3.25 -12.02 -9.60
C ARG A 64 -4.63 -12.53 -10.00
N GLU A 65 -5.02 -13.69 -9.49
CA GLU A 65 -6.35 -14.28 -9.71
C GLU A 65 -7.45 -13.35 -9.17
N LEU A 66 -7.29 -12.80 -7.96
CA LEU A 66 -8.23 -11.82 -7.40
C LEU A 66 -8.28 -10.52 -8.22
N ALA A 67 -7.17 -10.11 -8.83
CA ALA A 67 -7.11 -8.91 -9.67
C ALA A 67 -7.76 -9.12 -11.03
N GLU A 68 -7.57 -10.29 -11.63
CA GLU A 68 -8.25 -10.69 -12.87
C GLU A 68 -9.77 -10.66 -12.68
N HIS A 69 -10.28 -11.20 -11.56
CA HIS A 69 -11.71 -11.14 -11.23
C HIS A 69 -12.30 -9.75 -10.97
N LYS A 70 -11.47 -8.73 -10.72
CA LYS A 70 -11.93 -7.34 -10.51
C LYS A 70 -11.75 -6.46 -11.74
N ALA A 71 -11.05 -6.95 -12.76
CA ALA A 71 -10.78 -6.23 -14.01
C ALA A 71 -11.83 -6.51 -15.11
N ASP A 72 -12.75 -7.46 -14.85
CA ASP A 72 -13.97 -7.74 -15.63
C ASP A 72 -15.15 -6.86 -15.20
#